data_AF-A0A6L7IG30-F1
#
_entry.id   AF-A0A6L7IG30-F1
#
_cell.length_a   1.000
_cell.length_b   1.000
_cell.length_c   1.000
_cell.angle_alpha   90.00
_cell.angle_beta   90.00
_cell.angle_gamma   90.00
#
_symmetry.space_group_name_H-M   'P 1'
#
loop_
_entity.id
_entity.type
_entity.pdbx_description
1 polymer ?
#
loop_
_entity_poly.entity_id
_entity_poly.type
_entity_poly.pdbx_seq_one_letter_code
_entity_poly.pdbx_strand_id
1 'polypeptide(L)'
;MEKDLLNDYFKLSIKQQFNIDLNTECEFSLIENLVSKKVIVAPTFSNEITEHSDLKQFFTAMINEINLENCDQSVIETRIRTMLESSQDLKEIS
;
A
#
# COMPACT_ATOMS: atom_id res chain seq x y z
N MET A 1 -2.20 11.20 7.24
CA MET A 1 -2.02 9.87 6.63
C MET A 1 -1.99 8.85 7.73
N GLU A 2 -3.04 8.05 7.80
CA GLU A 2 -3.24 7.07 8.87
C GLU A 2 -2.60 5.74 8.49
N LYS A 3 -2.05 5.03 9.50
CA LYS A 3 -1.39 3.73 9.29
C LYS A 3 -2.39 2.69 8.77
N ASP A 4 -3.60 2.71 9.30
CA ASP A 4 -4.66 1.75 8.94
C ASP A 4 -5.09 1.91 7.47
N LEU A 5 -5.25 3.16 7.01
CA LEU A 5 -5.54 3.46 5.60
C LEU A 5 -4.47 2.92 4.67
N LEU A 6 -3.19 3.08 5.03
CA LEU A 6 -2.08 2.55 4.25
C LEU A 6 -2.05 1.03 4.26
N ASN A 7 -2.34 0.43 5.41
CA ASN A 7 -2.43 -1.02 5.54
C ASN A 7 -3.50 -1.59 4.62
N ASP A 8 -4.69 -0.99 4.61
CA ASP A 8 -5.78 -1.38 3.71
C ASP A 8 -5.39 -1.21 2.24
N TYR A 9 -4.77 -0.07 1.89
CA TYR A 9 -4.29 0.20 0.55
C TYR A 9 -3.29 -0.86 0.06
N PHE A 10 -2.26 -1.16 0.87
CA PHE A 10 -1.24 -2.15 0.50
C PHE A 10 -1.81 -3.55 0.39
N LYS A 11 -2.66 -3.94 1.36
CA LYS A 11 -3.31 -5.24 1.36
C LYS A 11 -4.17 -5.44 0.10
N LEU A 12 -4.99 -4.45 -0.25
CA LEU A 12 -5.82 -4.49 -1.46
C LEU A 12 -4.97 -4.55 -2.73
N SER A 13 -3.93 -3.72 -2.81
CA SER A 13 -3.06 -3.65 -3.99
C SER A 13 -2.29 -4.96 -4.21
N ILE A 14 -1.75 -5.56 -3.15
CA ILE A 14 -1.05 -6.85 -3.22
C ILE A 14 -2.01 -7.97 -3.58
N LYS A 15 -3.20 -7.98 -2.99
CA LYS A 15 -4.24 -8.96 -3.32
C LYS A 15 -4.68 -8.86 -4.77
N GLN A 16 -4.82 -7.66 -5.32
CA GLN A 16 -5.18 -7.47 -6.72
C GLN A 16 -4.07 -7.93 -7.68
N GLN A 17 -2.81 -7.61 -7.38
CA GLN A 17 -1.69 -7.88 -8.27
C GLN A 17 -1.20 -9.34 -8.22
N PHE A 18 -1.16 -9.94 -7.03
CA PHE A 18 -0.57 -11.26 -6.80
C PHE A 18 -1.58 -12.32 -6.36
N ASN A 19 -2.84 -11.94 -6.07
CA ASN A 19 -3.86 -12.83 -5.48
C ASN A 19 -3.42 -13.47 -4.15
N ILE A 20 -2.64 -12.72 -3.36
CA ILE A 20 -2.14 -13.12 -2.04
C ILE A 20 -2.79 -12.26 -0.97
N ASP A 21 -3.24 -12.87 0.12
CA ASP A 21 -3.72 -12.17 1.32
C ASP A 21 -2.54 -12.05 2.31
N LEU A 22 -1.77 -10.96 2.16
CA LEU A 22 -0.60 -10.68 3.00
C LEU A 22 -0.98 -9.71 4.12
N ASN A 23 -0.53 -9.97 5.34
CA ASN A 23 -0.63 -8.98 6.41
C ASN A 23 0.50 -7.95 6.28
N THR A 24 0.15 -6.72 5.93
CA THR A 24 1.12 -5.65 5.66
C THR A 24 1.46 -4.78 6.88
N GLU A 25 0.84 -5.01 8.04
CA GLU A 25 0.89 -4.09 9.18
C GLU A 25 2.29 -3.90 9.76
N CYS A 26 3.13 -4.94 9.67
CA CYS A 26 4.52 -4.95 10.13
C CYS A 26 5.53 -4.73 9.01
N GLU A 27 5.06 -4.57 7.77
CA GLU A 27 5.90 -4.51 6.57
C GLU A 27 6.31 -3.07 6.20
N PHE A 28 5.73 -2.10 6.92
CA PHE A 28 6.11 -0.70 6.84
C PHE A 28 5.97 0.01 8.19
N SER A 29 6.66 1.14 8.32
CA SER A 29 6.55 2.06 9.45
C SER A 29 6.32 3.48 8.97
N LEU A 30 5.57 4.26 9.74
CA LEU A 30 5.42 5.70 9.52
C LEU A 30 6.50 6.44 10.30
N ILE A 31 7.29 7.25 9.60
CA ILE A 31 8.36 8.06 10.16
C ILE A 31 8.09 9.51 9.77
N GLU A 32 8.26 10.44 10.70
CA GLU A 32 8.15 11.86 10.39
C GLU A 32 9.53 12.43 10.03
N ASN A 33 9.61 13.13 8.91
CA ASN A 33 10.80 13.90 8.58
C ASN A 33 10.97 15.04 9.58
N LEU A 34 12.09 15.07 10.29
CA LEU A 34 12.34 16.05 11.35
C LEU A 34 12.28 17.50 10.86
N VAL A 35 12.74 17.76 9.62
CA VAL A 35 12.87 19.09 9.02
C VAL A 35 11.56 19.52 8.37
N SER A 36 11.02 18.72 7.46
CA SER A 36 9.81 19.09 6.70
C SER A 36 8.49 18.77 7.40
N LYS A 37 8.52 18.01 8.50
CA LYS A 37 7.33 17.50 9.20
C LYS A 37 6.44 16.60 8.34
N LYS A 38 6.96 16.15 7.18
CA LYS A 38 6.25 15.25 6.27
C LYS A 38 6.32 13.82 6.80
N VAL A 39 5.20 13.13 6.81
CA VAL A 39 5.15 11.68 7.08
C VAL A 39 5.74 10.93 5.88
N ILE A 40 6.64 10.00 6.16
CA ILE A 40 7.35 9.12 5.23
C ILE A 40 6.99 7.68 5.62
N VAL A 41 6.67 6.86 4.63
CA VAL A 41 6.51 5.42 4.77
C VAL A 41 7.87 4.76 4.57
N ALA A 42 8.38 4.08 5.59
CA ALA A 42 9.63 3.34 5.52
C ALA A 42 9.35 1.83 5.42
N PRO A 43 9.97 1.10 4.48
CA PRO A 43 9.80 -0.34 4.38
C PRO A 43 10.50 -1.05 5.56
N THR A 44 9.81 -2.02 6.17
CA THR A 44 10.34 -2.88 7.24
C THR A 44 10.21 -4.36 6.88
N PHE A 45 10.40 -4.65 5.58
CA PHE A 45 10.10 -5.95 4.97
C PHE A 45 10.64 -7.15 5.75
N SER A 46 9.75 -8.09 6.03
CA SER A 46 10.03 -9.39 6.60
C SER A 46 10.70 -10.33 5.59
N ASN A 47 11.10 -11.51 6.08
CA ASN A 47 11.61 -12.57 5.20
C ASN A 47 10.57 -12.99 4.15
N GLU A 48 9.28 -12.98 4.50
CA GLU A 48 8.18 -13.32 3.58
C GLU A 48 8.18 -12.39 2.35
N ILE A 49 8.34 -11.08 2.53
CA ILE A 49 8.44 -10.16 1.40
C ILE A 49 9.80 -10.28 0.70
N THR A 50 10.89 -10.43 1.45
CA THR A 50 12.23 -10.39 0.86
C THR A 50 12.61 -11.66 0.09
N GLU A 51 11.97 -12.80 0.40
CA GLU A 51 12.08 -14.05 -0.37
C GLU A 51 11.33 -13.99 -1.71
N HIS A 52 10.32 -13.11 -1.82
CA HIS A 52 9.58 -12.86 -3.06
C HIS A 52 10.04 -11.55 -3.73
N SER A 53 11.03 -11.64 -4.64
CA SER A 53 11.63 -10.45 -5.30
C SER A 53 10.59 -9.52 -5.95
N ASP A 54 9.59 -10.10 -6.59
CA ASP A 54 8.56 -9.36 -7.32
C ASP A 54 7.62 -8.62 -6.36
N LEU A 55 7.23 -9.28 -5.27
CA LEU A 55 6.44 -8.69 -4.19
C LEU A 55 7.20 -7.53 -3.54
N LYS A 56 8.49 -7.74 -3.21
CA LYS A 56 9.36 -6.70 -2.65
C LYS A 56 9.45 -5.50 -3.58
N GLN A 57 9.66 -5.72 -4.88
CA GLN A 57 9.79 -4.64 -5.85
C GLN A 57 8.48 -3.84 -5.98
N PHE A 58 7.35 -4.54 -6.09
CA PHE A 58 6.03 -3.92 -6.14
C PHE A 58 5.75 -3.08 -4.89
N PHE A 59 6.00 -3.65 -3.71
CA PHE A 59 5.74 -2.97 -2.45
C PHE A 59 6.64 -1.75 -2.26
N THR A 60 7.92 -1.86 -2.64
CA THR A 60 8.85 -0.72 -2.66
C THR A 60 8.36 0.39 -3.59
N ALA A 61 7.84 0.04 -4.77
CA ALA A 61 7.32 1.03 -5.71
C ALA A 61 6.11 1.78 -5.15
N MET A 62 5.18 1.07 -4.49
CA MET A 62 4.04 1.72 -3.82
C MET A 62 4.49 2.67 -2.72
N ILE A 63 5.43 2.25 -1.87
CA ILE A 63 5.99 3.09 -0.80
C ILE A 63 6.66 4.34 -1.37
N ASN A 64 7.45 4.20 -2.44
CA ASN A 64 8.08 5.33 -3.10
C ASN A 64 7.07 6.31 -3.69
N GLU A 65 6.00 5.80 -4.31
CA GLU A 65 4.93 6.63 -4.84
C GLU A 65 4.25 7.44 -3.73
N ILE A 66 4.02 6.83 -2.57
CA ILE A 66 3.46 7.51 -1.39
C ILE A 66 4.42 8.59 -0.86
N ASN A 67 5.72 8.27 -0.82
CA ASN A 67 6.74 9.18 -0.31
C ASN A 67 7.00 10.38 -1.23
N LEU A 68 6.75 10.24 -2.53
CA LEU A 68 6.79 11.36 -3.48
C LEU A 68 5.72 12.40 -3.12
N GLU A 69 5.97 13.67 -3.43
CA GLU A 69 5.15 14.82 -2.97
C GLU A 69 3.69 14.86 -3.48
N ASN A 70 3.27 13.87 -4.27
CA ASN A 70 1.98 13.89 -4.97
C ASN A 70 0.95 12.87 -4.46
N CYS A 71 1.27 12.06 -3.44
CA CYS A 71 0.36 11.05 -2.93
C CYS A 71 -0.07 11.41 -1.50
N ASP A 72 -1.16 12.17 -1.41
CA ASP A 72 -1.79 12.49 -0.14
C ASP A 72 -2.85 11.45 0.25
N GLN A 73 -3.42 11.62 1.44
CA GLN A 73 -4.46 10.73 1.96
C GLN A 73 -5.70 10.63 1.04
N SER A 74 -6.10 11.73 0.39
CA SER A 74 -7.26 11.75 -0.50
C SER A 74 -7.04 10.93 -1.77
N VAL A 75 -5.80 10.91 -2.28
CA VAL A 75 -5.40 10.07 -3.42
C VAL A 75 -5.50 8.59 -3.05
N ILE A 76 -5.00 8.22 -1.86
CA ILE A 76 -5.05 6.83 -1.38
C ILE A 76 -6.50 6.37 -1.18
N GLU A 77 -7.34 7.19 -0.53
CA GLU A 77 -8.77 6.90 -0.33
C GLU A 77 -9.51 6.71 -1.66
N THR A 78 -9.21 7.55 -2.65
CA THR A 78 -9.79 7.44 -4.00
C THR A 78 -9.39 6.13 -4.68
N ARG A 79 -8.10 5.74 -4.58
CA ARG A 79 -7.61 4.49 -5.15
C ARG A 79 -8.25 3.27 -4.49
N ILE A 80 -8.35 3.25 -3.16
CA ILE A 80 -9.04 2.18 -2.43
C ILE A 80 -10.48 2.06 -2.93
N ARG A 81 -11.20 3.18 -3.04
CA ARG A 81 -12.59 3.19 -3.54
C ARG A 81 -12.68 2.58 -4.95
N THR A 82 -11.84 3.02 -5.89
CA THR A 82 -11.83 2.50 -7.25
C THR A 82 -11.49 0.99 -7.30
N MET A 83 -10.56 0.52 -6.46
CA MET A 83 -10.25 -0.91 -6.35
C MET A 83 -11.44 -1.73 -5.83
N LEU A 84 -12.15 -1.22 -4.83
CA LEU A 84 -13.34 -1.87 -4.28
C LEU A 84 -14.51 -1.88 -5.28
N GLU A 85 -14.75 -0.78 -5.98
CA GLU A 85 -15.77 -0.67 -7.05
C GLU A 85 -15.49 -1.67 -8.18
N SER A 86 -14.25 -1.73 -8.68
CA SER A 86 -13.87 -2.71 -9.72
C SER A 86 -14.01 -4.19 -9.28
N SER A 87 -13.93 -4.44 -7.97
CA SER A 87 -14.13 -5.78 -7.39
C SER A 87 -15.61 -6.13 -7.18
N GLN A 88 -16.49 -5.13 -7.10
CA GLN A 88 -17.95 -5.30 -7.00
C GLN A 88 -18.57 -5.54 -8.38
N ASP A 89 -18.11 -4.82 -9.42
CA ASP A 89 -18.60 -4.99 -10.78
C ASP A 89 -18.40 -6.42 -11.30
N LEU A 90 -17.31 -7.11 -10.92
CA LEU A 90 -17.07 -8.51 -11.28
C LEU A 90 -18.04 -9.50 -10.61
N LYS A 91 -18.71 -9.13 -9.52
CA LYS A 91 -19.68 -10.00 -8.83
C LYS A 91 -21.10 -9.88 -9.41
N GLU A 92 -21.42 -8.81 -10.11
CA GLU A 92 -22.77 -8.59 -10.68
C GLU A 92 -22.94 -9.21 -12.08
N ILE A 93 -21.86 -9.67 -12.71
CA ILE A 93 -21.85 -10.30 -14.04
C ILE A 93 -21.58 -11.82 -14.02
N SER A 94 -21.51 -12.44 -12.83
CA SER A 94 -21.29 -13.88 -12.64
C SER A 94 -22.52 -14.59 -12.07
#